data_AF-A0A3D0KND8-F1
#
_entry.id   AF-A0A3D0KND8-F1
#
_cell.length_a   1.000
_cell.length_b   1.000
_cell.length_c   1.000
_cell.angle_alpha   90.00
_cell.angle_beta   90.00
_cell.angle_gamma   90.00
#
_symmetry.space_group_name_H-M   'P 1'
#
loop_
_entity.id
_entity.type
_entity.pdbx_description
1 polymer ?
#
loop_
_entity_poly.entity_id
_entity_poly.type
_entity_poly.pdbx_seq_one_letter_code
_entity_poly.pdbx_strand_id
1 'polypeptide(L)' 'MTEYVITEENEHGSACYGVSARQDNNEIMTIPGVFETIGEAERAVGLLNGLRVDICHFEDVIEDYLTDFKI' A
#
# COMPACT_ATOMS: atom_id res chain seq x y z
N MET A 1 1.18 -16.81 -2.42
CA MET A 1 0.29 -16.01 -1.54
C MET A 1 0.69 -14.57 -1.73
N THR A 2 -0.27 -13.67 -1.96
CA THR A 2 0.04 -12.24 -2.13
C THR A 2 0.42 -11.65 -0.78
N GLU A 3 1.55 -10.96 -0.76
CA GLU A 3 2.04 -10.20 0.39
C GLU A 3 2.11 -8.73 0.00
N TYR A 4 1.63 -7.86 0.86
CA TYR A 4 1.71 -6.42 0.66
C TYR A 4 2.86 -5.85 1.48
N VAL A 5 3.65 -4.97 0.87
CA VAL A 5 4.81 -4.34 1.52
C VAL A 5 4.82 -2.84 1.25
N ILE A 6 5.42 -2.08 2.15
CA ILE A 6 5.58 -0.63 1.99
C ILE A 6 6.68 -0.36 0.96
N THR A 7 6.44 0.61 0.08
CA THR A 7 7.48 1.25 -0.72
C THR A 7 7.75 2.65 -0.23
N GLU A 8 8.99 3.10 -0.32
CA GLU A 8 9.39 4.46 0.00
C GLU A 8 9.92 5.13 -1.27
N GLU A 9 9.41 6.31 -1.55
CA GLU A 9 9.77 7.14 -2.67
C GLU A 9 10.16 8.53 -2.16
N ASN A 10 11.12 9.16 -2.85
CA ASN A 10 11.55 10.51 -2.54
C ASN A 10 11.10 11.44 -3.65
N GLU A 11 9.87 11.95 -3.53
CA GLU A 11 9.37 12.97 -4.44
C GLU A 11 9.76 14.36 -3.94
N HIS A 12 10.55 15.08 -4.75
CA HIS A 12 10.91 16.48 -4.52
C HIS A 12 11.52 16.79 -3.13
N GLY A 13 12.20 15.82 -2.51
CA GLY A 13 12.86 15.99 -1.21
C GLY A 13 11.95 15.77 0.01
N SER A 14 10.71 15.32 -0.21
CA SER A 14 9.84 14.78 0.83
C SER A 14 9.69 13.27 0.63
N ALA A 15 9.79 12.49 1.70
CA ALA A 15 9.50 11.06 1.64
C ALA A 15 7.99 10.88 1.48
N CYS A 16 7.60 10.09 0.47
CA CYS A 16 6.25 9.58 0.31
C CYS A 16 6.29 8.05 0.30
N TYR A 17 5.18 7.43 0.67
CA TYR A 17 5.10 5.99 0.85
C TYR A 17 4.00 5.40 -0.02
N GLY A 18 4.29 4.26 -0.62
CA GLY A 18 3.35 3.48 -1.43
C GLY A 18 3.20 2.07 -0.87
N VAL A 19 2.51 1.23 -1.65
CA VAL A 19 2.32 -0.19 -1.34
C VAL A 19 2.56 -1.03 -2.58
N SER A 20 3.36 -2.09 -2.43
CA SER A 20 3.56 -3.10 -3.47
C SER A 20 2.90 -4.41 -3.07
N ALA A 21 2.17 -5.02 -4.01
CA ALA A 21 1.74 -6.40 -3.96
C ALA A 21 2.83 -7.31 -4.53
N ARG A 22 3.25 -8.30 -3.75
CA ARG A 22 4.27 -9.29 -4.12
C ARG A 22 3.71 -10.70 -4.12
N GLN A 23 4.10 -11.50 -5.09
CA GLN A 23 3.81 -12.93 -5.16
C GLN A 23 5.08 -13.70 -5.52
N ASP A 24 5.45 -14.67 -4.69
CA ASP A 24 6.62 -15.53 -4.87
C ASP A 24 7.92 -14.71 -5.07
N ASN A 25 8.11 -13.68 -4.24
CA ASN A 25 9.17 -12.68 -4.30
C ASN A 25 9.20 -11.76 -5.53
N ASN A 26 8.22 -11.86 -6.43
CA ASN A 26 8.09 -10.94 -7.54
C ASN A 26 7.08 -9.85 -7.20
N GLU A 27 7.44 -8.60 -7.50
CA GLU A 27 6.48 -7.50 -7.46
C GLU A 27 5.52 -7.63 -8.63
N ILE A 28 4.21 -7.61 -8.33
CA ILE A 28 3.15 -7.81 -9.33
C ILE A 28 2.48 -6.47 -9.65
N MET A 29 2.30 -5.62 -8.64
CA MET A 29 1.62 -4.33 -8.75
C MET A 29 2.12 -3.40 -7.66
N THR A 30 2.21 -2.10 -7.97
CA THR A 30 2.67 -1.08 -7.03
C THR A 30 1.78 0.15 -7.16
N ILE A 31 1.32 0.66 -6.02
CA ILE A 31 0.62 1.95 -5.90
C ILE A 31 1.61 2.93 -5.24
N PRO A 32 2.26 3.81 -6.03
CA PRO A 32 3.33 4.67 -5.55
C PRO A 32 2.82 5.90 -4.80
N GLY A 33 3.56 6.35 -3.79
CA GLY A 33 3.44 7.70 -3.21
C GLY A 33 2.09 8.16 -2.64
N VAL A 34 1.16 7.26 -2.28
CA VAL A 34 -0.20 7.63 -1.81
C VAL A 34 -0.28 8.01 -0.33
N PHE A 35 0.75 7.73 0.46
CA PHE A 35 0.83 8.01 1.89
C PHE A 35 1.92 9.04 2.20
N GLU A 36 1.62 9.97 3.10
CA GLU A 36 2.56 11.04 3.49
C GLU A 36 3.45 10.60 4.65
N THR A 37 3.01 9.61 5.42
CA THR A 37 3.77 9.08 6.56
C THR A 37 3.86 7.57 6.52
N ILE A 38 4.97 7.04 7.04
CA ILE A 38 5.18 5.59 7.16
C ILE A 38 4.07 4.92 7.98
N GLY A 39 3.55 5.61 9.00
CA GLY A 39 2.49 5.06 9.86
C GLY A 39 1.15 4.87 9.14
N GLU A 40 0.84 5.68 8.13
CA GLU A 40 -0.33 5.45 7.26
C GLU A 40 -0.12 4.21 6.39
N ALA A 41 1.06 4.09 5.78
CA ALA A 41 1.41 2.95 4.94
C ALA A 41 1.43 1.63 5.75
N GLU A 42 1.95 1.64 6.98
CA GLU A 42 1.94 0.49 7.90
C GLU A 42 0.51 0.01 8.21
N ARG A 43 -0.42 0.94 8.44
CA ARG A 43 -1.83 0.59 8.69
C ARG A 43 -2.49 -0.01 7.47
N ALA A 44 -2.28 0.58 6.29
CA ALA A 44 -2.82 0.07 5.04
C ALA A 44 -2.29 -1.33 4.72
N VAL A 45 -0.97 -1.53 4.82
CA VAL A 45 -0.32 -2.84 4.62
C VAL A 45 -0.78 -3.86 5.66
N GLY A 46 -0.92 -3.46 6.92
CA GLY A 46 -1.45 -4.32 7.98
C GLY A 46 -2.89 -4.77 7.71
N LEU A 47 -3.73 -3.87 7.18
CA LEU A 47 -5.10 -4.19 6.79
C LEU A 47 -5.15 -5.15 5.61
N LEU A 48 -4.40 -4.87 4.54
CA LEU A 48 -4.34 -5.71 3.34
C LEU A 48 -3.88 -7.14 3.65
N ASN A 49 -2.78 -7.26 4.41
CA ASN A 49 -2.25 -8.58 4.81
C ASN A 49 -3.15 -9.28 5.83
N GLY A 50 -3.73 -8.53 6.78
CA GLY A 50 -4.63 -9.08 7.81
C GLY A 50 -5.91 -9.64 7.23
N LEU A 51 -6.48 -8.97 6.22
CA LEU A 51 -7.68 -9.40 5.51
C LEU A 51 -7.39 -10.41 4.39
N ARG A 52 -6.10 -10.62 4.05
CA ARG A 52 -5.67 -11.44 2.90
C ARG A 52 -6.34 -11.00 1.60
N VAL A 53 -6.27 -9.70 1.34
CA VAL A 53 -6.89 -9.08 0.15
C VAL A 53 -6.30 -9.73 -1.11
N ASP A 54 -7.18 -10.21 -1.99
CA ASP A 54 -6.76 -10.70 -3.30
C ASP A 54 -6.30 -9.53 -4.17
N ILE A 55 -5.31 -9.76 -5.03
CA ILE A 55 -4.69 -8.70 -5.84
C ILE A 55 -5.69 -7.94 -6.71
N CYS A 56 -6.78 -8.59 -7.13
CA CYS A 56 -7.85 -7.94 -7.91
C CYS A 56 -8.64 -6.88 -7.13
N HIS A 57 -8.53 -6.87 -5.80
CA HIS A 57 -9.18 -5.90 -4.91
C HIS A 57 -8.17 -4.93 -4.27
N PHE A 58 -6.90 -5.00 -4.64
CA PHE A 58 -5.85 -4.20 -4.02
C PHE A 58 -6.07 -2.69 -4.20
N GLU A 59 -6.34 -2.26 -5.44
CA GLU A 59 -6.59 -0.84 -5.74
C GLU A 59 -7.86 -0.35 -5.04
N ASP A 60 -8.96 -1.11 -5.10
CA ASP A 60 -10.23 -0.77 -4.45
C ASP A 60 -10.05 -0.53 -2.94
N VAL A 61 -9.36 -1.45 -2.25
CA VAL A 61 -9.13 -1.34 -0.80
C VAL A 61 -8.24 -0.15 -0.45
N ILE A 62 -7.25 0.18 -1.28
CA ILE A 62 -6.41 1.37 -1.06
C ILE A 62 -7.22 2.65 -1.30
N GLU A 63 -8.05 2.71 -2.35
CA GLU A 63 -8.93 3.84 -2.61
C GLU A 63 -9.92 4.05 -1.46
N ASP A 64 -10.58 2.98 -0.99
CA ASP A 64 -11.46 3.01 0.18
C ASP A 64 -10.69 3.48 1.42
N TYR A 65 -9.46 3.00 1.64
CA TYR A 65 -8.65 3.43 2.78
C TYR A 65 -8.35 4.94 2.73
N LEU A 66 -8.00 5.46 1.56
CA LEU A 66 -7.66 6.87 1.36
C LEU A 66 -8.88 7.80 1.44
N THR A 67 -10.07 7.29 1.14
CA THR A 67 -11.30 8.09 1.14
C THR A 67 -12.05 8.02 2.48
N ASP A 68 -12.09 6.85 3.13
CA ASP A 68 -12.85 6.64 4.36
C ASP A 68 -12.04 6.89 5.66
N PHE A 69 -10.71 6.73 5.63
CA PHE A 69 -9.88 6.78 6.85
C PHE A 69 -8.93 7.99 6.96
N LYS A 70 -8.69 8.74 5.87
CA LYS A 70 -8.00 10.05 5.94
C LYS A 70 -9.02 11.15 6.27
N ILE A 71 -9.29 11.36 7.56
CA ILE A 71 -9.98 12.56 8.10
C ILE A 71 -9.03 13.28 9.06
#